data_AF-A0A5S4U0F9-F1
#
_entry.id   AF-A0A5S4U0F9-F1
#
_cell.length_a   1.000
_cell.length_b   1.000
_cell.length_c   1.000
_cell.angle_alpha   90.00
_cell.angle_beta   90.00
_cell.angle_gamma   90.00
#
_symmetry.space_group_name_H-M   'P 1'
#
loop_
_entity.id
_entity.type
_entity.pdbx_description
1 polymer ?
#
loop_
_entity_poly.entity_id
_entity_poly.type
_entity_poly.pdbx_seq_one_letter_code
_entity_poly.pdbx_strand_id
1 'polypeptide(L)'
;STGGSVSLRAGQDVALTGTDVIAARDIDLSGRNVTVTPGHDVRRTTQTLEQKQSGLTIALSGSVGGALNSMVETVQAVSRESDSRLKSLAGVKAALSAGQGAQAARLAMAQREAAGAKTAAGGGEAGEQPQAVGVSISYGSQSSSSQQTRTQETVSGSSVTAGDNLRIRATEGDITVVGSQLKAGQDLTLSATQDIRLLSGANTQQTEGSNQSRGGSLGVSIGVSASGSFGLSVSASVNAAKGNLRGDGLTHTESLLTAGRTAVLDSGRDTTLQGAQVSAETITARVGRDLLVRSEQDSDRYDSKQQSVGAGVTIPIYGGGGGASFSFSRDKVHSNFDSVQEQSGLFAGTGGYDVTVGSHTQLDGGAIASTAGAD
;
A
#
# COMPACT_ATOMS: atom_id res chain seq x y z
N SER A 1 15.91 30.27 16.21
CA SER A 1 16.54 31.07 17.28
C SER A 1 16.35 30.37 18.61
N THR A 2 17.43 29.93 19.25
CA THR A 2 17.40 29.08 20.46
C THR A 2 17.13 29.85 21.76
N GLY A 3 16.95 31.18 21.70
CA GLY A 3 16.53 32.00 22.85
C GLY A 3 15.86 33.33 22.50
N GLY A 4 15.54 33.56 21.22
CA GLY A 4 15.04 34.85 20.74
C GLY A 4 13.90 34.75 19.75
N SER A 5 13.33 35.90 19.44
CA SER A 5 12.33 36.05 18.39
C SER A 5 12.99 35.99 17.00
N VAL A 6 12.21 35.70 15.97
CA VAL A 6 12.61 35.76 14.56
C VAL A 6 11.76 36.83 13.88
N SER A 7 12.37 37.73 13.11
CA SER A 7 11.66 38.76 12.35
C SER A 7 12.15 38.73 10.91
N LEU A 8 11.25 38.45 9.97
CA LEU A 8 11.52 38.54 8.53
C LEU A 8 10.66 39.68 7.98
N ARG A 9 11.31 40.73 7.48
CA ARG A 9 10.63 41.88 6.89
C ARG A 9 11.20 42.14 5.51
N ALA A 10 10.33 42.07 4.50
CA ALA A 10 10.67 42.41 3.13
C ALA A 10 9.83 43.62 2.68
N GLY A 11 10.41 44.52 1.90
CA GLY A 11 9.65 45.57 1.21
C GLY A 11 8.85 45.03 0.02
N GLN A 12 9.07 43.77 -0.35
CA GLN A 12 8.36 43.01 -1.38
C GLN A 12 7.83 41.74 -0.69
N ASP A 13 7.90 40.58 -1.34
CA ASP A 13 7.26 39.35 -0.86
C ASP A 13 8.17 38.57 0.11
N VAL A 14 7.57 37.90 1.09
CA VAL A 14 8.24 36.89 1.94
C VAL A 14 7.77 35.51 1.48
N ALA A 15 8.71 34.67 1.05
CA ALA A 15 8.42 33.30 0.63
C ALA A 15 9.23 32.29 1.46
N LEU A 16 8.53 31.35 2.10
CA LEU A 16 9.09 30.19 2.79
C LEU A 16 8.66 28.94 2.00
N THR A 17 9.63 28.21 1.45
CA THR A 17 9.36 27.01 0.62
C THR A 17 10.18 25.84 1.14
N GLY A 18 9.52 24.75 1.53
CA GLY A 18 10.16 23.57 2.11
C GLY A 18 11.13 23.90 3.25
N THR A 19 10.76 24.84 4.12
CA THR A 19 11.65 25.42 5.15
C THR A 19 11.06 25.27 6.55
N ASP A 20 11.94 25.08 7.53
CA ASP A 20 11.61 25.12 8.95
C ASP A 20 12.09 26.43 9.60
N VAL A 21 11.15 27.21 10.16
CA VAL A 21 11.42 28.44 10.91
C VAL A 21 11.00 28.24 12.35
N ILE A 22 11.97 28.25 13.27
CA ILE A 22 11.72 27.97 14.69
C ILE A 22 12.25 29.13 15.55
N ALA A 23 11.42 29.66 16.45
CA ALA A 23 11.79 30.65 17.44
C ALA A 23 11.33 30.24 18.84
N ALA A 24 12.18 30.47 19.85
CA ALA A 24 11.82 30.21 21.25
C ALA A 24 10.77 31.19 21.79
N ARG A 25 10.64 32.37 21.18
CA ARG A 25 9.66 33.41 21.52
C ARG A 25 8.77 33.69 20.31
N ASP A 26 8.75 34.94 19.83
CA ASP A 26 7.87 35.36 18.75
C ASP A 26 8.46 35.12 17.35
N ILE A 27 7.59 34.97 16.36
CA ILE A 27 7.91 35.08 14.95
C ILE A 27 7.06 36.20 14.33
N ASP A 28 7.71 37.14 13.64
CA ASP A 28 7.06 38.22 12.87
C ASP A 28 7.47 38.11 11.40
N LEU A 29 6.53 37.78 10.52
CA LEU A 29 6.71 37.75 9.07
C LEU A 29 5.91 38.89 8.46
N SER A 30 6.59 39.81 7.75
CA SER A 30 5.96 40.95 7.12
C SER A 30 6.49 41.17 5.71
N GLY A 31 5.59 41.26 4.73
CA GLY A 31 5.92 41.55 3.35
C GLY A 31 4.69 42.06 2.61
N ARG A 32 4.86 42.46 1.35
CA ARG A 32 3.76 42.82 0.45
C ARG A 32 2.78 41.65 0.30
N ASN A 33 3.33 40.46 0.06
CA ASN A 33 2.66 39.16 0.17
C ASN A 33 3.48 38.24 1.09
N VAL A 34 2.83 37.25 1.71
CA VAL A 34 3.52 36.20 2.47
C VAL A 34 3.06 34.82 2.01
N THR A 35 3.99 33.97 1.60
CA THR A 35 3.70 32.61 1.15
C THR A 35 4.49 31.58 1.95
N VAL A 36 3.80 30.56 2.47
CA VAL A 36 4.39 29.40 3.16
C VAL A 36 3.96 28.15 2.40
N THR A 37 4.86 27.61 1.60
CA THR A 37 4.60 26.52 0.64
C THR A 37 5.48 25.32 0.92
N PRO A 38 5.06 24.10 0.54
CA PRO A 38 5.85 22.91 0.78
C PRO A 38 6.97 22.77 -0.25
N GLY A 39 7.93 21.89 0.02
CA GLY A 39 8.76 21.25 -1.00
C GLY A 39 8.04 20.04 -1.61
N HIS A 40 8.54 19.55 -2.74
CA HIS A 40 8.00 18.39 -3.43
C HIS A 40 9.10 17.35 -3.65
N ASP A 41 8.88 16.13 -3.16
CA ASP A 41 9.78 15.01 -3.35
C ASP A 41 9.19 14.04 -4.38
N VAL A 42 9.91 13.87 -5.49
CA VAL A 42 9.53 12.92 -6.55
C VAL A 42 10.37 11.67 -6.45
N ARG A 43 9.72 10.53 -6.22
CA ARG A 43 10.37 9.21 -6.17
C ARG A 43 9.82 8.31 -7.25
N ARG A 44 10.69 7.84 -8.14
CA ARG A 44 10.37 6.83 -9.16
C ARG A 44 11.07 5.52 -8.86
N THR A 45 10.31 4.44 -8.73
CA THR A 45 10.84 3.09 -8.51
C THR A 45 10.36 2.17 -9.62
N THR A 46 11.29 1.51 -10.31
CA THR A 46 10.96 0.47 -11.29
C THR A 46 11.45 -0.87 -10.77
N GLN A 47 10.52 -1.82 -10.63
CA GLN A 47 10.79 -3.20 -10.26
C GLN A 47 10.59 -4.09 -11.48
N THR A 48 11.64 -4.81 -11.87
CA THR A 48 11.59 -5.80 -12.95
C THR A 48 11.89 -7.17 -12.36
N LEU A 49 10.98 -8.12 -12.57
CA LEU A 49 11.15 -9.52 -12.18
C LEU A 49 11.15 -10.38 -13.44
N GLU A 50 12.27 -11.05 -13.71
CA GLU A 50 12.38 -12.03 -14.78
C GLU A 50 12.68 -13.41 -14.19
N GLN A 51 11.90 -14.40 -14.59
CA GLN A 51 12.14 -15.80 -14.23
C GLN A 51 12.19 -16.64 -15.50
N LYS A 52 13.27 -17.40 -15.64
CA LYS A 52 13.46 -18.37 -16.72
C LYS A 52 13.83 -19.68 -16.07
N GLN A 53 13.00 -20.69 -16.25
CA GLN A 53 13.23 -22.01 -15.69
C GLN A 53 13.04 -23.04 -16.80
N SER A 54 13.98 -23.96 -16.87
CA SER A 54 13.88 -25.15 -17.71
C SER A 54 14.34 -26.32 -16.86
N GLY A 55 13.56 -27.39 -16.81
CA GLY A 55 13.90 -28.48 -15.91
C GLY A 55 12.94 -29.66 -15.93
N LEU A 56 13.37 -30.70 -15.23
CA LEU A 56 12.59 -31.91 -14.97
C LEU A 56 11.76 -31.69 -13.70
N THR A 57 10.45 -31.82 -13.80
CA THR A 57 9.50 -31.78 -12.69
C THR A 57 8.96 -33.19 -12.44
N ILE A 58 8.93 -33.61 -11.18
CA ILE A 58 8.29 -34.85 -10.75
C ILE A 58 7.10 -34.45 -9.86
N ALA A 59 5.88 -34.79 -10.26
CA ALA A 59 4.67 -34.49 -9.51
C ALA A 59 3.93 -35.77 -9.10
N LEU A 60 3.48 -35.78 -7.85
CA LEU A 60 2.66 -36.85 -7.25
C LEU A 60 1.20 -36.39 -7.23
N SER A 61 0.30 -37.20 -7.78
CA SER A 61 -1.15 -36.96 -7.78
C SER A 61 -1.83 -37.95 -6.85
N GLY A 62 -2.67 -37.45 -5.94
CA GLY A 62 -3.47 -38.25 -5.01
C GLY A 62 -4.49 -37.39 -4.27
N SER A 63 -5.68 -37.94 -4.01
CA SER A 63 -6.80 -37.25 -3.37
C SER A 63 -6.98 -37.67 -1.91
N VAL A 64 -6.29 -37.03 -0.95
CA VAL A 64 -6.84 -36.78 0.39
C VAL A 64 -6.22 -35.51 0.99
N GLY A 65 -7.06 -34.52 1.25
CA GLY A 65 -6.96 -33.57 2.36
C GLY A 65 -5.67 -32.77 2.54
N GLY A 66 -5.60 -31.60 1.91
CA GLY A 66 -4.90 -30.42 2.43
C GLY A 66 -3.37 -30.48 2.46
N ALA A 67 -2.78 -29.59 1.63
CA ALA A 67 -1.38 -29.20 1.60
C ALA A 67 -0.40 -30.21 0.98
N LEU A 68 0.26 -29.78 -0.10
CA LEU A 68 1.68 -29.38 -0.08
C LEU A 68 2.13 -29.09 -1.53
N ASN A 69 2.40 -27.82 -1.83
CA ASN A 69 3.27 -27.46 -2.94
C ASN A 69 4.69 -27.32 -2.36
N SER A 70 5.27 -28.44 -1.92
CA SER A 70 6.63 -28.45 -1.39
C SER A 70 7.61 -28.39 -2.55
N MET A 71 7.97 -27.18 -2.96
CA MET A 71 9.20 -26.93 -3.69
C MET A 71 10.36 -27.41 -2.82
N VAL A 72 10.99 -28.51 -3.23
CA VAL A 72 12.26 -28.95 -2.67
C VAL A 72 13.35 -28.27 -3.49
N GLU A 73 13.81 -27.09 -3.06
CA GLU A 73 15.16 -26.64 -3.39
C GLU A 73 16.15 -27.49 -2.59
N THR A 74 16.47 -28.68 -3.10
CA THR A 74 17.52 -29.56 -2.56
C THR A 74 17.72 -30.68 -3.59
N VAL A 75 18.89 -31.02 -4.15
CA VAL A 75 20.29 -30.92 -3.75
C VAL A 75 21.11 -30.91 -5.05
N GLN A 76 21.81 -29.83 -5.38
CA GLN A 76 22.97 -29.89 -6.30
C GLN A 76 24.26 -29.69 -5.48
N ALA A 77 24.60 -30.68 -4.66
CA ALA A 77 25.94 -30.76 -4.06
C ALA A 77 26.24 -32.14 -3.48
N VAL A 78 25.89 -33.25 -4.14
CA VAL A 78 26.47 -34.56 -3.76
C VAL A 78 26.69 -35.42 -5.00
N SER A 79 27.63 -35.01 -5.83
CA SER A 79 28.31 -35.91 -6.76
C SER A 79 29.64 -35.28 -7.15
N ARG A 80 30.57 -35.30 -6.19
CA ARG A 80 32.04 -35.26 -6.37
C ARG A 80 32.71 -35.03 -5.01
N GLU A 81 32.53 -35.93 -4.06
CA GLU A 81 33.55 -36.08 -3.01
C GLU A 81 33.40 -37.40 -2.27
N SER A 82 34.49 -38.15 -2.27
CA SER A 82 34.66 -39.46 -1.66
C SER A 82 35.24 -39.29 -0.26
N ASP A 83 34.45 -38.82 0.70
CA ASP A 83 34.83 -38.93 2.12
C ASP A 83 33.63 -39.33 2.98
N SER A 84 33.77 -40.47 3.66
CA SER A 84 32.74 -41.18 4.40
C SER A 84 32.31 -40.48 5.70
N ARG A 85 33.03 -39.43 6.12
CA ARG A 85 32.75 -38.70 7.37
C ARG A 85 31.78 -37.53 7.22
N LEU A 86 31.54 -37.02 6.01
CA LEU A 86 30.53 -35.96 5.77
C LEU A 86 29.10 -36.52 5.59
N LYS A 87 28.96 -37.81 5.25
CA LYS A 87 27.67 -38.51 5.21
C LYS A 87 27.00 -38.65 6.58
N SER A 88 27.77 -38.78 7.66
CA SER A 88 27.22 -38.97 9.00
C SER A 88 26.72 -37.67 9.64
N LEU A 89 27.34 -36.52 9.33
CA LEU A 89 26.97 -35.24 9.95
C LEU A 89 25.71 -34.61 9.30
N ALA A 90 25.43 -34.89 8.03
CA ALA A 90 24.16 -34.54 7.39
C ALA A 90 22.97 -35.32 7.99
N GLY A 91 23.21 -36.57 8.42
CA GLY A 91 22.21 -37.38 9.13
C GLY A 91 21.88 -36.87 10.54
N VAL A 92 22.81 -36.17 11.20
CA VAL A 92 22.62 -35.65 12.57
C VAL A 92 21.94 -34.27 12.57
N LYS A 93 22.11 -33.45 11.52
CA LYS A 93 21.41 -32.14 11.43
C LYS A 93 19.91 -32.28 11.16
N ALA A 94 19.48 -33.39 10.55
CA ALA A 94 18.08 -33.81 10.46
C ALA A 94 17.49 -34.24 11.83
N ALA A 95 18.36 -34.62 12.79
CA ALA A 95 17.94 -35.08 14.11
C ALA A 95 17.84 -33.96 15.17
N LEU A 96 18.37 -32.76 14.91
CA LEU A 96 18.47 -31.68 15.90
C LEU A 96 17.56 -30.46 15.67
N SER A 97 16.63 -30.50 14.71
CA SER A 97 15.50 -29.56 14.63
C SER A 97 14.42 -29.87 15.69
N ALA A 98 14.84 -30.17 16.91
CA ALA A 98 14.03 -30.62 18.03
C ALA A 98 14.06 -29.56 19.14
N GLY A 99 13.27 -28.50 18.96
CA GLY A 99 12.76 -27.67 20.05
C GLY A 99 11.23 -27.72 20.15
N GLN A 100 10.55 -27.90 19.02
CA GLN A 100 9.08 -28.06 18.93
C GLN A 100 8.66 -29.30 18.12
N GLY A 101 9.63 -30.13 17.71
CA GLY A 101 9.42 -31.30 16.83
C GLY A 101 9.03 -32.61 17.51
N ALA A 102 9.02 -32.67 18.86
CA ALA A 102 8.69 -33.91 19.57
C ALA A 102 7.20 -34.30 19.43
N GLN A 103 6.30 -33.32 19.28
CA GLN A 103 4.89 -33.58 18.99
C GLN A 103 4.69 -34.02 17.54
N ALA A 104 5.39 -33.41 16.58
CA ALA A 104 5.32 -33.77 15.17
C ALA A 104 5.87 -35.19 14.90
N ALA A 105 6.94 -35.61 15.59
CA ALA A 105 7.45 -36.97 15.50
C ALA A 105 6.52 -38.01 16.15
N ARG A 106 5.86 -37.67 17.27
CA ARG A 106 4.82 -38.52 17.87
C ARG A 106 3.55 -38.57 17.03
N LEU A 107 3.14 -37.47 16.40
CA LEU A 107 2.03 -37.43 15.43
C LEU A 107 2.37 -38.22 14.17
N ALA A 108 3.60 -38.15 13.68
CA ALA A 108 4.07 -38.94 12.55
C ALA A 108 4.18 -40.43 12.88
N MET A 109 4.53 -40.80 14.12
CA MET A 109 4.51 -42.19 14.57
C MET A 109 3.09 -42.70 14.86
N ALA A 110 2.20 -41.88 15.44
CA ALA A 110 0.78 -42.22 15.61
C ALA A 110 0.04 -42.28 14.27
N GLN A 111 0.41 -41.46 13.28
CA GLN A 111 -0.09 -41.54 11.91
C GLN A 111 0.52 -42.71 11.13
N ARG A 112 1.76 -43.13 11.44
CA ARG A 112 2.33 -44.38 10.91
C ARG A 112 1.73 -45.62 11.57
N GLU A 113 1.36 -45.58 12.85
CA GLU A 113 0.58 -46.63 13.51
C GLU A 113 -0.87 -46.63 12.99
N ALA A 114 -1.49 -45.48 12.71
CA ALA A 114 -2.81 -45.43 12.07
C ALA A 114 -2.77 -45.87 10.59
N ALA A 115 -1.66 -45.61 9.89
CA ALA A 115 -1.42 -46.10 8.52
C ALA A 115 -0.98 -47.58 8.48
N GLY A 116 -0.35 -48.08 9.55
CA GLY A 116 0.04 -49.50 9.73
C GLY A 116 -1.06 -50.37 10.35
N ALA A 117 -2.01 -49.79 11.08
CA ALA A 117 -3.15 -50.50 11.65
C ALA A 117 -4.24 -50.81 10.60
N LYS A 118 -4.19 -50.19 9.41
CA LYS A 118 -5.06 -50.54 8.27
C LYS A 118 -4.49 -51.61 7.35
N THR A 119 -3.25 -52.05 7.55
CA THR A 119 -2.63 -53.14 6.77
C THR A 119 -2.49 -54.46 7.55
N ALA A 120 -2.98 -54.55 8.79
CA ALA A 120 -2.85 -55.76 9.63
C ALA A 120 -4.16 -56.29 10.25
N ALA A 121 -5.33 -55.73 9.93
CA ALA A 121 -6.62 -56.28 10.35
C ALA A 121 -7.36 -56.82 9.12
N GLY A 122 -7.21 -58.12 8.87
CA GLY A 122 -8.07 -58.84 7.95
C GLY A 122 -9.53 -58.85 8.44
N GLY A 123 -10.46 -58.80 7.48
CA GLY A 123 -11.87 -59.15 7.67
C GLY A 123 -12.81 -57.96 7.68
N GLY A 124 -13.54 -57.76 6.59
CA GLY A 124 -14.72 -56.89 6.56
C GLY A 124 -14.98 -56.28 5.20
N GLU A 125 -15.94 -56.84 4.46
CA GLU A 125 -16.51 -56.33 3.23
C GLU A 125 -17.04 -54.89 3.41
N ALA A 126 -16.41 -53.91 2.76
CA ALA A 126 -16.97 -52.59 2.52
C ALA A 126 -16.27 -51.99 1.29
N GLY A 127 -17.05 -51.64 0.26
CA GLY A 127 -16.57 -51.27 -1.07
C GLY A 127 -15.40 -50.29 -1.08
N GLU A 128 -14.24 -50.79 -1.48
CA GLU A 128 -13.06 -50.00 -1.79
C GLU A 128 -13.39 -49.12 -3.00
N GLN A 129 -13.50 -47.80 -2.82
CA GLN A 129 -13.29 -46.89 -3.94
C GLN A 129 -11.77 -46.79 -4.13
N PRO A 130 -11.21 -47.31 -5.25
CA PRO A 130 -9.79 -47.20 -5.53
C PRO A 130 -9.42 -45.71 -5.58
N GLN A 131 -8.55 -45.29 -4.66
CA GLN A 131 -8.01 -43.93 -4.68
C GLN A 131 -6.99 -43.85 -5.80
N ALA A 132 -7.20 -42.96 -6.77
CA ALA A 132 -6.28 -42.82 -7.89
C ALA A 132 -4.95 -42.22 -7.40
N VAL A 133 -3.84 -42.92 -7.65
CA VAL A 133 -2.48 -42.46 -7.33
C VAL A 133 -1.67 -42.49 -8.61
N GLY A 134 -1.00 -41.39 -8.93
CA GLY A 134 -0.17 -41.29 -10.13
C GLY A 134 1.09 -40.46 -9.92
N VAL A 135 2.17 -40.87 -10.57
CA VAL A 135 3.43 -40.13 -10.68
C VAL A 135 3.54 -39.58 -12.09
N SER A 136 3.90 -38.32 -12.23
CA SER A 136 4.20 -37.70 -13.53
C SER A 136 5.59 -37.10 -13.52
N ILE A 137 6.30 -37.28 -14.62
CA ILE A 137 7.61 -36.70 -14.89
C ILE A 137 7.45 -35.82 -16.13
N SER A 138 7.76 -34.54 -16.04
CA SER A 138 7.69 -33.63 -17.17
C SER A 138 8.96 -32.81 -17.33
N TYR A 139 9.38 -32.57 -18.56
CA TYR A 139 10.37 -31.56 -18.89
C TYR A 139 9.68 -30.37 -19.55
N GLY A 140 9.94 -29.17 -19.07
CA GLY A 140 9.35 -27.96 -19.63
C GLY A 140 10.27 -26.76 -19.52
N SER A 141 9.94 -25.74 -20.30
CA SER A 141 10.54 -24.42 -20.20
C SER A 141 9.45 -23.39 -19.92
N GLN A 142 9.74 -22.47 -19.02
CA GLN A 142 8.84 -21.38 -18.65
C GLN A 142 9.64 -20.09 -18.56
N SER A 143 9.05 -19.04 -19.11
CA SER A 143 9.56 -17.68 -19.01
C SER A 143 8.44 -16.78 -18.49
N SER A 144 8.77 -15.94 -17.52
CA SER A 144 7.90 -14.86 -17.05
C SER A 144 8.72 -13.59 -16.90
N SER A 145 8.10 -12.47 -17.25
CA SER A 145 8.65 -11.14 -17.08
C SER A 145 7.54 -10.23 -16.57
N SER A 146 7.83 -9.50 -15.51
CA SER A 146 6.94 -8.51 -14.93
C SER A 146 7.72 -7.22 -14.71
N GLN A 147 7.14 -6.10 -15.07
CA GLN A 147 7.69 -4.78 -14.79
C GLN A 147 6.61 -3.93 -14.15
N GLN A 148 6.96 -3.27 -13.06
CA GLN A 148 6.11 -2.31 -12.37
C GLN A 148 6.90 -1.03 -12.10
N THR A 149 6.34 0.09 -12.51
CA THR A 149 6.88 1.42 -12.22
C THR A 149 5.90 2.14 -11.30
N ARG A 150 6.41 2.64 -10.18
CA ARG A 150 5.68 3.50 -9.25
C ARG A 150 6.36 4.87 -9.20
N THR A 151 5.61 5.91 -9.54
CA THR A 151 6.01 7.31 -9.41
C THR A 151 5.18 7.91 -8.28
N GLN A 152 5.85 8.48 -7.28
CA GLN A 152 5.22 9.12 -6.14
C GLN A 152 5.72 10.56 -6.07
N GLU A 153 4.81 11.50 -5.95
CA GLU A 153 5.09 12.88 -5.60
C GLU A 153 4.51 13.14 -4.21
N THR A 154 5.38 13.43 -3.25
CA THR A 154 4.98 13.66 -1.87
C THR A 154 5.27 15.11 -1.49
N VAL A 155 4.29 15.73 -0.84
CA VAL A 155 4.38 17.06 -0.25
C VAL A 155 5.21 16.99 1.03
N SER A 156 6.22 17.85 1.10
CA SER A 156 7.04 18.05 2.30
C SER A 156 6.76 19.45 2.85
N GLY A 157 5.85 19.53 3.82
CA GLY A 157 5.34 20.79 4.36
C GLY A 157 6.41 21.69 4.95
N SER A 158 6.27 23.01 4.79
CA SER A 158 7.05 23.96 5.59
C SER A 158 6.52 24.00 7.02
N SER A 159 7.38 24.30 7.99
CA SER A 159 6.96 24.50 9.37
C SER A 159 7.39 25.87 9.91
N VAL A 160 6.48 26.58 10.57
CA VAL A 160 6.77 27.84 11.26
C VAL A 160 6.28 27.72 12.69
N THR A 161 7.21 27.63 13.64
CA THR A 161 6.92 27.36 15.06
C THR A 161 7.47 28.46 15.95
N ALA A 162 6.57 29.20 16.59
CA ALA A 162 6.87 30.20 17.62
C ALA A 162 6.54 29.66 19.01
N GLY A 163 7.45 29.85 19.97
CA GLY A 163 7.20 29.51 21.38
C GLY A 163 6.14 30.39 22.03
N ASP A 164 6.05 31.66 21.61
CA ASP A 164 5.04 32.61 22.06
C ASP A 164 4.07 32.93 20.93
N ASN A 165 4.26 34.06 20.23
CA ASN A 165 3.32 34.54 19.23
C ASN A 165 3.84 34.38 17.80
N LEU A 166 2.97 33.98 16.88
CA LEU A 166 3.24 33.99 15.44
C LEU A 166 2.38 35.06 14.78
N ARG A 167 3.02 36.08 14.20
CA ARG A 167 2.35 37.12 13.41
C ARG A 167 2.81 37.05 11.96
N ILE A 168 1.86 36.93 11.06
CA ILE A 168 2.06 36.98 9.61
C ILE A 168 1.23 38.14 9.06
N ARG A 169 1.89 39.09 8.39
CA ARG A 169 1.27 40.29 7.85
C ARG A 169 1.60 40.46 6.37
N ALA A 170 0.57 40.45 5.53
CA ALA A 170 0.66 40.95 4.16
C ALA A 170 0.23 42.43 4.13
N THR A 171 1.12 43.32 3.69
CA THR A 171 0.90 44.77 3.76
C THR A 171 0.09 45.34 2.61
N GLU A 172 0.03 44.64 1.47
CA GLU A 172 -0.72 45.08 0.29
C GLU A 172 -1.51 43.95 -0.39
N GLY A 173 -1.09 42.70 -0.24
CA GLY A 173 -1.70 41.54 -0.89
C GLY A 173 -2.11 40.44 0.06
N ASP A 174 -1.71 39.22 -0.30
CA ASP A 174 -2.28 37.98 0.21
C ASP A 174 -1.35 37.27 1.21
N ILE A 175 -1.96 36.44 2.05
CA ILE A 175 -1.25 35.36 2.75
C ILE A 175 -1.69 34.02 2.16
N THR A 176 -0.73 33.20 1.73
CA THR A 176 -0.99 31.84 1.23
C THR A 176 -0.19 30.80 2.01
N VAL A 177 -0.86 29.77 2.52
CA VAL A 177 -0.25 28.62 3.21
C VAL A 177 -0.71 27.36 2.48
N VAL A 178 0.22 26.50 2.06
CA VAL A 178 -0.08 25.27 1.31
C VAL A 178 0.57 24.08 2.00
N GLY A 179 -0.21 23.05 2.34
CA GLY A 179 0.24 21.79 2.97
C GLY A 179 1.32 21.96 4.04
N SER A 180 1.20 23.01 4.86
CA SER A 180 2.25 23.47 5.78
C SER A 180 1.70 23.68 7.18
N GLN A 181 2.60 23.68 8.17
CA GLN A 181 2.24 23.82 9.58
C GLN A 181 2.65 25.19 10.13
N LEU A 182 1.70 25.90 10.74
CA LEU A 182 1.95 27.11 11.51
C LEU A 182 1.57 26.86 12.97
N LYS A 183 2.50 27.07 13.90
CA LYS A 183 2.28 26.80 15.32
C LYS A 183 2.73 27.98 16.18
N ALA A 184 1.85 28.43 17.06
CA ALA A 184 2.14 29.41 18.10
C ALA A 184 1.83 28.82 19.47
N GLY A 185 2.73 28.97 20.45
CA GLY A 185 2.46 28.56 21.82
C GLY A 185 1.38 29.40 22.50
N GLN A 186 1.20 30.65 22.08
CA GLN A 186 0.17 31.56 22.55
C GLN A 186 -0.76 31.98 21.40
N ASP A 187 -0.49 33.12 20.75
CA ASP A 187 -1.37 33.65 19.71
C ASP A 187 -0.81 33.47 18.30
N LEU A 188 -1.70 33.15 17.38
CA LEU A 188 -1.44 33.13 15.95
C LEU A 188 -2.28 34.21 15.28
N THR A 189 -1.65 35.09 14.51
CA THR A 189 -2.35 36.16 13.77
C THR A 189 -1.92 36.13 12.31
N LEU A 190 -2.90 35.98 11.41
CA LEU A 190 -2.76 36.22 9.98
C LEU A 190 -3.55 37.48 9.63
N SER A 191 -2.87 38.50 9.10
CA SER A 191 -3.47 39.76 8.68
C SER A 191 -3.10 40.06 7.24
N ALA A 192 -4.07 39.98 6.35
CA ALA A 192 -3.91 40.26 4.92
C ALA A 192 -4.83 41.42 4.51
N THR A 193 -4.30 42.37 3.74
CA THR A 193 -5.12 43.44 3.16
C THR A 193 -6.03 42.94 2.04
N GLN A 194 -5.71 41.79 1.44
CA GLN A 194 -6.54 41.11 0.46
C GLN A 194 -7.00 39.76 1.02
N ASP A 195 -6.47 38.65 0.51
CA ASP A 195 -7.00 37.31 0.79
C ASP A 195 -6.11 36.50 1.74
N ILE A 196 -6.72 35.64 2.55
CA ILE A 196 -6.04 34.56 3.27
C ILE A 196 -6.42 33.23 2.61
N ARG A 197 -5.43 32.48 2.11
CA ARG A 197 -5.63 31.18 1.46
C ARG A 197 -4.86 30.09 2.21
N LEU A 198 -5.58 29.18 2.83
CA LEU A 198 -5.05 28.00 3.50
C LEU A 198 -5.47 26.78 2.69
N LEU A 199 -4.50 26.16 2.03
CA LEU A 199 -4.73 25.13 1.02
C LEU A 199 -4.01 23.83 1.42
N SER A 200 -4.55 22.66 1.06
CA SER A 200 -3.79 21.41 1.14
C SER A 200 -2.77 21.30 0.01
N GLY A 201 -1.70 20.54 0.24
CA GLY A 201 -0.79 20.10 -0.80
C GLY A 201 -1.23 18.74 -1.35
N ALA A 202 -1.14 18.53 -2.66
CA ALA A 202 -1.50 17.28 -3.30
C ALA A 202 -0.33 16.28 -3.33
N ASN A 203 -0.54 15.08 -2.78
CA ASN A 203 0.34 13.93 -2.97
C ASN A 203 -0.22 13.05 -4.08
N THR A 204 0.62 12.66 -5.04
CA THR A 204 0.19 11.80 -6.14
C THR A 204 0.95 10.49 -6.14
N GLN A 205 0.27 9.42 -6.53
CA GLN A 205 0.87 8.11 -6.72
C GLN A 205 0.38 7.50 -8.03
N GLN A 206 1.29 7.27 -8.95
CA GLN A 206 1.02 6.57 -10.19
C GLN A 206 1.72 5.22 -10.17
N THR A 207 0.99 4.16 -10.47
CA THR A 207 1.51 2.80 -10.59
C THR A 207 1.13 2.26 -11.96
N GLU A 208 2.12 1.91 -12.76
CA GLU A 208 1.93 1.23 -14.03
C GLU A 208 2.64 -0.12 -13.95
N GLY A 209 2.00 -1.16 -14.47
CA GLY A 209 2.63 -2.46 -14.52
C GLY A 209 2.19 -3.28 -15.71
N SER A 210 3.09 -4.14 -16.16
CA SER A 210 2.83 -5.11 -17.21
C SER A 210 3.47 -6.43 -16.85
N ASN A 211 2.81 -7.52 -17.17
CA ASN A 211 3.37 -8.85 -17.03
C ASN A 211 3.10 -9.69 -18.28
N GLN A 212 3.99 -10.64 -18.52
CA GLN A 212 3.84 -11.65 -19.54
C GLN A 212 4.47 -12.96 -19.06
N SER A 213 3.84 -14.07 -19.39
CA SER A 213 4.44 -15.40 -19.19
C SER A 213 4.13 -16.30 -20.37
N ARG A 214 5.05 -17.22 -20.65
CA ARG A 214 4.93 -18.25 -21.68
C ARG A 214 5.63 -19.50 -21.20
N GLY A 215 5.01 -20.64 -21.45
CA GLY A 215 5.55 -21.92 -21.05
C GLY A 215 5.09 -23.05 -21.93
N GLY A 216 5.87 -24.13 -21.93
CA GLY A 216 5.51 -25.39 -22.56
C GLY A 216 6.18 -26.54 -21.85
N SER A 217 5.51 -27.69 -21.81
CA SER A 217 6.05 -28.90 -21.19
C SER A 217 5.64 -30.15 -21.94
N LEU A 218 6.49 -31.16 -21.83
CA LEU A 218 6.26 -32.53 -22.27
C LEU A 218 6.44 -33.46 -21.08
N GLY A 219 5.58 -34.43 -20.91
CA GLY A 219 5.65 -35.33 -19.76
C GLY A 219 5.15 -36.72 -20.04
N VAL A 220 5.53 -37.62 -19.14
CA VAL A 220 5.06 -39.00 -19.07
C VAL A 220 4.45 -39.19 -17.69
N SER A 221 3.28 -39.80 -17.62
CA SER A 221 2.63 -40.09 -16.35
C SER A 221 2.20 -41.55 -16.27
N ILE A 222 2.34 -42.09 -15.07
CA ILE A 222 2.01 -43.45 -14.70
C ILE A 222 1.08 -43.39 -13.50
N GLY A 223 -0.07 -44.05 -13.55
CA GLY A 223 -1.02 -43.98 -12.46
C GLY A 223 -2.01 -45.12 -12.45
N VAL A 224 -2.64 -45.32 -11.31
CA VAL A 224 -3.74 -46.26 -11.14
C VAL A 224 -5.02 -45.44 -11.07
N SER A 225 -5.96 -45.74 -11.96
CA SER A 225 -7.26 -45.08 -12.03
C SER A 225 -8.17 -45.48 -10.86
N ALA A 226 -9.26 -44.73 -10.67
CA ALA A 226 -10.27 -45.04 -9.66
C ALA A 226 -11.03 -46.35 -9.92
N SER A 227 -10.80 -47.04 -11.05
CA SER A 227 -11.29 -48.40 -11.31
C SER A 227 -10.22 -49.47 -11.03
N GLY A 228 -9.11 -49.11 -10.38
CA GLY A 228 -7.98 -50.01 -10.11
C GLY A 228 -7.14 -50.34 -11.34
N SER A 229 -7.42 -49.72 -12.50
CA SER A 229 -6.70 -50.00 -13.75
C SER A 229 -5.44 -49.16 -13.86
N PHE A 230 -4.32 -49.81 -14.19
CA PHE A 230 -3.05 -49.16 -14.48
C PHE A 230 -3.11 -48.38 -15.81
N GLY A 231 -2.56 -47.17 -15.83
CA GLY A 231 -2.48 -46.30 -16.98
C GLY A 231 -1.09 -45.69 -17.17
N LEU A 232 -0.64 -45.61 -18.43
CA LEU A 232 0.56 -44.92 -18.88
C LEU A 232 0.16 -43.92 -19.96
N SER A 233 0.57 -42.65 -19.85
CA SER A 233 0.26 -41.62 -20.84
C SER A 233 1.42 -40.65 -21.09
N VAL A 234 1.40 -40.02 -22.26
CA VAL A 234 2.28 -38.90 -22.62
C VAL A 234 1.44 -37.65 -22.71
N SER A 235 1.93 -36.56 -22.14
CA SER A 235 1.26 -35.27 -22.15
C SER A 235 2.13 -34.19 -22.78
N ALA A 236 1.50 -33.26 -23.48
CA ALA A 236 2.09 -32.01 -23.92
C ALA A 236 1.22 -30.85 -23.46
N SER A 237 1.80 -29.74 -23.03
CA SER A 237 1.05 -28.54 -22.69
C SER A 237 1.78 -27.26 -23.08
N VAL A 238 1.00 -26.21 -23.36
CA VAL A 238 1.46 -24.86 -23.64
C VAL A 238 0.60 -23.86 -22.87
N ASN A 239 1.21 -22.78 -22.40
CA ASN A 239 0.50 -21.71 -21.71
C ASN A 239 1.10 -20.35 -22.06
N ALA A 240 0.25 -19.33 -22.11
CA ALA A 240 0.64 -17.94 -22.24
C ALA A 240 -0.26 -17.04 -21.39
N ALA A 241 0.32 -16.05 -20.73
CA ALA A 241 -0.43 -15.03 -20.02
C ALA A 241 0.12 -13.64 -20.31
N LYS A 242 -0.75 -12.64 -20.24
CA LYS A 242 -0.40 -11.23 -20.33
C LYS A 242 -1.33 -10.43 -19.42
N GLY A 243 -0.77 -9.45 -18.74
CA GLY A 243 -1.54 -8.53 -17.93
C GLY A 243 -1.00 -7.11 -17.95
N ASN A 244 -1.87 -6.19 -17.60
CA ASN A 244 -1.51 -4.81 -17.28
C ASN A 244 -2.25 -4.35 -16.02
N LEU A 245 -1.65 -3.40 -15.33
CA LEU A 245 -2.26 -2.69 -14.21
C LEU A 245 -1.93 -1.20 -14.32
N ARG A 246 -2.87 -0.39 -13.87
CA ARG A 246 -2.74 1.05 -13.70
C ARG A 246 -3.39 1.42 -12.37
N GLY A 247 -2.70 2.21 -11.57
CA GLY A 247 -3.20 2.79 -10.34
C GLY A 247 -2.88 4.28 -10.31
N ASP A 248 -3.87 5.10 -10.00
CA ASP A 248 -3.73 6.55 -9.84
C ASP A 248 -4.33 6.92 -8.47
N GLY A 249 -3.50 7.40 -7.55
CA GLY A 249 -3.88 7.82 -6.21
C GLY A 249 -3.59 9.31 -6.00
N LEU A 250 -4.49 9.99 -5.30
CA LEU A 250 -4.39 11.38 -4.88
C LEU A 250 -4.76 11.46 -3.40
N THR A 251 -3.86 11.98 -2.57
CA THR A 251 -4.18 12.30 -1.18
C THR A 251 -3.75 13.71 -0.84
N HIS A 252 -4.43 14.35 0.09
CA HIS A 252 -4.14 15.72 0.47
C HIS A 252 -3.36 15.80 1.79
N THR A 253 -2.35 16.66 1.84
CA THR A 253 -1.68 17.07 3.07
C THR A 253 -2.25 18.42 3.49
N GLU A 254 -3.02 18.45 4.56
CA GLU A 254 -3.71 19.65 5.01
C GLU A 254 -2.75 20.76 5.48
N SER A 255 -3.16 22.02 5.34
CA SER A 255 -2.52 23.11 6.08
C SER A 255 -3.02 23.14 7.52
N LEU A 256 -2.10 23.06 8.49
CA LEU A 256 -2.43 22.97 9.91
C LEU A 256 -1.98 24.23 10.64
N LEU A 257 -2.92 24.96 11.23
CA LEU A 257 -2.67 26.17 11.99
C LEU A 257 -3.09 25.93 13.44
N THR A 258 -2.19 26.10 14.38
CA THR A 258 -2.45 25.87 15.80
C THR A 258 -1.97 27.04 16.66
N ALA A 259 -2.84 27.53 17.53
CA ALA A 259 -2.50 28.51 18.56
C ALA A 259 -2.88 27.95 19.93
N GLY A 260 -2.02 28.14 20.94
CA GLY A 260 -2.35 27.71 22.30
C GLY A 260 -3.47 28.52 22.95
N ARG A 261 -3.70 29.75 22.49
CA ARG A 261 -4.72 30.66 23.04
C ARG A 261 -5.66 31.18 21.96
N THR A 262 -5.18 32.10 21.11
CA THR A 262 -6.02 32.78 20.12
C THR A 262 -5.51 32.57 18.72
N ALA A 263 -6.37 32.17 17.79
CA ALA A 263 -6.10 32.30 16.36
C ALA A 263 -6.94 33.44 15.77
N VAL A 264 -6.27 34.42 15.16
CA VAL A 264 -6.90 35.55 14.48
C VAL A 264 -6.63 35.45 12.98
N LEU A 265 -7.70 35.39 12.20
CA LEU A 265 -7.71 35.46 10.74
C LEU A 265 -8.37 36.78 10.35
N ASP A 266 -7.62 37.69 9.74
CA ASP A 266 -8.09 39.02 9.36
C ASP A 266 -7.78 39.29 7.90
N SER A 267 -8.78 39.16 7.02
CA SER A 267 -8.67 39.39 5.58
C SER A 267 -9.50 40.58 5.15
N GLY A 268 -8.90 41.47 4.34
CA GLY A 268 -9.62 42.60 3.76
C GLY A 268 -10.63 42.19 2.69
N ARG A 269 -10.49 41.00 2.12
CA ARG A 269 -11.39 40.41 1.12
C ARG A 269 -11.81 39.00 1.53
N ASP A 270 -11.24 37.96 0.94
CA ASP A 270 -11.75 36.60 1.13
C ASP A 270 -10.84 35.76 2.04
N THR A 271 -11.44 34.78 2.70
CA THR A 271 -10.72 33.74 3.42
C THR A 271 -11.11 32.39 2.86
N THR A 272 -10.14 31.58 2.45
CA THR A 272 -10.36 30.23 1.92
C THR A 272 -9.60 29.22 2.77
N LEU A 273 -10.32 28.21 3.28
CA LEU A 273 -9.81 27.02 3.93
C LEU A 273 -10.17 25.82 3.06
N GLN A 274 -9.27 25.40 2.18
CA GLN A 274 -9.50 24.27 1.28
C GLN A 274 -8.47 23.19 1.57
N GLY A 275 -8.83 22.18 2.31
CA GLY A 275 -7.84 21.27 2.87
C GLY A 275 -7.00 21.93 3.97
N ALA A 276 -7.65 22.61 4.92
CA ALA A 276 -6.97 23.29 6.02
C ALA A 276 -7.74 23.28 7.34
N GLN A 277 -7.00 23.18 8.45
CA GLN A 277 -7.53 23.16 9.81
C GLN A 277 -6.90 24.28 10.65
N VAL A 278 -7.74 25.07 11.32
CA VAL A 278 -7.30 26.10 12.27
C VAL A 278 -7.83 25.75 13.64
N SER A 279 -6.94 25.58 14.62
CA SER A 279 -7.30 25.20 15.99
C SER A 279 -6.70 26.14 17.03
N ALA A 280 -7.51 26.59 17.98
CA ALA A 280 -7.13 27.43 19.12
C ALA A 280 -8.18 27.37 20.22
N GLU A 281 -7.89 27.85 21.44
CA GLU A 281 -8.92 27.99 22.48
C GLU A 281 -10.01 28.99 22.08
N THR A 282 -9.61 30.11 21.49
CA THR A 282 -10.50 31.10 20.89
C THR A 282 -10.10 31.35 19.44
N ILE A 283 -11.09 31.40 18.55
CA ILE A 283 -10.87 31.78 17.14
C ILE A 283 -11.62 33.07 16.85
N THR A 284 -10.94 34.03 16.23
CA THR A 284 -11.56 35.22 15.65
C THR A 284 -11.27 35.28 14.15
N ALA A 285 -12.31 35.21 13.33
CA ALA A 285 -12.20 35.36 11.89
C ALA A 285 -12.98 36.61 11.43
N ARG A 286 -12.26 37.60 10.92
CA ARG A 286 -12.81 38.81 10.30
C ARG A 286 -12.53 38.74 8.80
N VAL A 287 -13.57 38.52 8.03
CA VAL A 287 -13.50 38.29 6.58
C VAL A 287 -14.26 39.40 5.88
N GLY A 288 -13.54 40.25 5.14
CA GLY A 288 -14.11 41.44 4.51
C GLY A 288 -15.22 41.14 3.50
N ARG A 289 -15.17 39.99 2.84
CA ARG A 289 -16.15 39.56 1.82
C ARG A 289 -16.58 38.12 2.00
N ASP A 290 -15.93 37.13 1.40
CA ASP A 290 -16.43 35.75 1.38
C ASP A 290 -15.53 34.78 2.16
N LEU A 291 -16.15 33.88 2.94
CA LEU A 291 -15.49 32.78 3.65
C LEU A 291 -15.87 31.45 2.98
N LEU A 292 -14.87 30.75 2.43
CA LEU A 292 -15.02 29.39 1.92
C LEU A 292 -14.30 28.40 2.85
N VAL A 293 -14.99 27.36 3.29
CA VAL A 293 -14.38 26.21 3.98
C VAL A 293 -14.78 24.94 3.24
N ARG A 294 -13.81 24.27 2.61
CA ARG A 294 -14.02 23.09 1.78
C ARG A 294 -13.08 21.97 2.15
N SER A 295 -13.65 20.83 2.51
CA SER A 295 -12.88 19.60 2.72
C SER A 295 -12.59 18.95 1.38
N GLU A 296 -11.35 18.50 1.17
CA GLU A 296 -10.92 17.86 -0.07
C GLU A 296 -11.15 16.34 0.01
N GLN A 297 -11.33 15.71 -1.15
CA GLN A 297 -11.48 14.27 -1.27
C GLN A 297 -10.15 13.64 -1.67
N ASP A 298 -9.76 12.60 -0.92
CA ASP A 298 -8.73 11.68 -1.36
C ASP A 298 -9.35 10.69 -2.36
N SER A 299 -8.59 10.33 -3.40
CA SER A 299 -9.04 9.38 -4.41
C SER A 299 -8.02 8.27 -4.69
N ASP A 300 -8.51 7.07 -4.98
CA ASP A 300 -7.71 5.93 -5.43
C ASP A 300 -8.44 5.22 -6.57
N ARG A 301 -7.78 5.16 -7.73
CA ARG A 301 -8.29 4.55 -8.96
C ARG A 301 -7.38 3.39 -9.29
N TYR A 302 -7.95 2.21 -9.49
CA TYR A 302 -7.18 1.01 -9.84
C TYR A 302 -7.86 0.21 -10.94
N ASP A 303 -7.14 -0.01 -12.03
CA ASP A 303 -7.54 -0.82 -13.16
C ASP A 303 -6.51 -1.91 -13.41
N SER A 304 -6.94 -3.17 -13.43
CA SER A 304 -6.09 -4.27 -13.88
C SER A 304 -6.83 -5.23 -14.79
N LYS A 305 -6.08 -5.81 -15.72
CA LYS A 305 -6.59 -6.85 -16.62
C LYS A 305 -5.52 -7.91 -16.79
N GLN A 306 -5.88 -9.14 -16.45
CA GLN A 306 -5.06 -10.34 -16.66
C GLN A 306 -5.77 -11.26 -17.65
N GLN A 307 -5.03 -11.80 -18.60
CA GLN A 307 -5.53 -12.82 -19.52
C GLN A 307 -4.54 -13.97 -19.56
N SER A 308 -5.06 -15.20 -19.46
CA SER A 308 -4.24 -16.40 -19.65
C SER A 308 -4.94 -17.40 -20.54
N VAL A 309 -4.14 -18.13 -21.31
CA VAL A 309 -4.59 -19.21 -22.17
C VAL A 309 -3.65 -20.39 -21.99
N GLY A 310 -4.22 -21.59 -21.93
CA GLY A 310 -3.49 -22.84 -21.84
C GLY A 310 -4.14 -23.90 -22.70
N ALA A 311 -3.34 -24.77 -23.28
CA ALA A 311 -3.80 -25.94 -23.99
C ALA A 311 -2.93 -27.13 -23.62
N GLY A 312 -3.54 -28.29 -23.42
CA GLY A 312 -2.87 -29.53 -23.08
C GLY A 312 -3.48 -30.70 -23.82
N VAL A 313 -2.65 -31.69 -24.17
CA VAL A 313 -3.09 -32.94 -24.77
C VAL A 313 -2.41 -34.07 -24.02
N THR A 314 -3.19 -35.06 -23.62
CA THR A 314 -2.73 -36.30 -23.00
C THR A 314 -3.14 -37.47 -23.87
N ILE A 315 -2.16 -38.26 -24.31
CA ILE A 315 -2.34 -39.43 -25.16
C ILE A 315 -2.02 -40.67 -24.31
N PRO A 316 -2.98 -41.61 -24.14
CA PRO A 316 -2.74 -42.83 -23.39
C PRO A 316 -1.89 -43.77 -24.27
N ILE A 317 -0.82 -44.31 -23.68
CA ILE A 317 -0.04 -45.40 -24.28
C ILE A 317 -0.65 -46.74 -23.88
N TYR A 318 -1.09 -46.87 -22.62
CA TYR A 318 -1.69 -48.09 -22.07
C TYR A 318 -2.75 -47.73 -21.03
N GLY A 319 -3.86 -48.47 -21.01
CA GLY A 319 -5.04 -48.12 -20.19
C GLY A 319 -5.91 -47.03 -20.81
N GLY A 320 -6.96 -46.60 -20.09
CA GLY A 320 -7.81 -45.47 -20.47
C GLY A 320 -7.29 -44.14 -19.93
N GLY A 321 -7.77 -43.01 -20.48
CA GLY A 321 -7.45 -41.67 -19.95
C GLY A 321 -6.84 -40.65 -20.92
N GLY A 322 -7.08 -40.81 -22.23
CA GLY A 322 -6.75 -39.77 -23.20
C GLY A 322 -7.67 -38.55 -23.07
N GLY A 323 -7.13 -37.37 -23.33
CA GLY A 323 -7.91 -36.14 -23.23
C GLY A 323 -7.20 -34.92 -23.82
N ALA A 324 -7.99 -33.95 -24.22
CA ALA A 324 -7.52 -32.61 -24.55
C ALA A 324 -8.10 -31.64 -23.52
N SER A 325 -7.26 -30.72 -23.03
CA SER A 325 -7.67 -29.64 -22.15
C SER A 325 -7.40 -28.32 -22.83
N PHE A 326 -8.36 -27.40 -22.69
CA PHE A 326 -8.21 -26.01 -23.07
C PHE A 326 -8.66 -25.17 -21.88
N SER A 327 -7.83 -24.20 -21.51
CA SER A 327 -8.14 -23.25 -20.46
C SER A 327 -8.00 -21.83 -20.98
N PHE A 328 -8.98 -21.01 -20.65
CA PHE A 328 -8.94 -19.57 -20.87
C PHE A 328 -9.43 -18.92 -19.59
N SER A 329 -8.65 -17.97 -19.08
CA SER A 329 -9.06 -17.16 -17.93
C SER A 329 -8.86 -15.69 -18.23
N ARG A 330 -9.75 -14.88 -17.66
CA ARG A 330 -9.67 -13.44 -17.74
C ARG A 330 -10.14 -12.85 -16.42
N ASP A 331 -9.26 -12.07 -15.83
CA ASP A 331 -9.55 -11.31 -14.62
C ASP A 331 -9.51 -9.82 -14.97
N LYS A 332 -10.49 -9.07 -14.48
CA LYS A 332 -10.52 -7.62 -14.58
C LYS A 332 -10.90 -7.05 -13.23
N VAL A 333 -10.12 -6.12 -12.73
CA VAL A 333 -10.43 -5.33 -11.54
C VAL A 333 -10.59 -3.88 -11.97
N HIS A 334 -11.65 -3.25 -11.48
CA HIS A 334 -11.87 -1.82 -11.58
C HIS A 334 -12.30 -1.34 -10.19
N SER A 335 -11.53 -0.46 -9.59
CA SER A 335 -11.78 0.12 -8.27
C SER A 335 -11.72 1.63 -8.37
N ASN A 336 -12.70 2.28 -7.76
CA ASN A 336 -12.80 3.71 -7.62
C ASN A 336 -13.12 4.02 -6.16
N PHE A 337 -12.31 4.87 -5.56
CA PHE A 337 -12.53 5.39 -4.23
C PHE A 337 -12.41 6.91 -4.28
N ASP A 338 -13.36 7.60 -3.65
CA ASP A 338 -13.31 9.03 -3.38
C ASP A 338 -13.89 9.23 -1.98
N SER A 339 -13.15 9.85 -1.05
CA SER A 339 -13.63 10.10 0.31
C SER A 339 -12.99 11.33 0.91
N VAL A 340 -13.77 12.10 1.66
CA VAL A 340 -13.21 13.11 2.58
C VAL A 340 -12.70 12.35 3.81
N GLN A 341 -11.39 12.40 4.06
CA GLN A 341 -10.78 11.77 5.23
C GLN A 341 -10.54 12.79 6.36
N GLU A 342 -10.20 14.03 5.99
CA GLU A 342 -9.95 15.12 6.92
C GLU A 342 -10.90 16.27 6.62
N GLN A 343 -11.49 16.85 7.68
CA GLN A 343 -12.40 17.99 7.52
C GLN A 343 -11.63 19.30 7.61
N SER A 344 -11.83 20.17 6.64
CA SER A 344 -11.37 21.55 6.73
C SER A 344 -12.25 22.35 7.68
N GLY A 345 -11.66 23.26 8.45
CA GLY A 345 -12.45 24.00 9.41
C GLY A 345 -11.74 24.88 10.41
N LEU A 346 -12.58 25.59 11.17
CA LEU A 346 -12.23 26.36 12.35
C LEU A 346 -12.69 25.57 13.58
N PHE A 347 -11.74 25.14 14.41
CA PHE A 347 -12.00 24.30 15.58
C PHE A 347 -11.55 25.01 16.85
N ALA A 348 -12.48 25.75 17.45
CA ALA A 348 -12.25 26.47 18.69
C ALA A 348 -12.40 25.55 19.92
N GLY A 349 -11.66 25.86 20.97
CA GLY A 349 -11.81 25.24 22.28
C GLY A 349 -12.96 25.84 23.07
N THR A 350 -12.74 25.93 24.38
CA THR A 350 -13.75 26.43 25.34
C THR A 350 -13.96 27.94 25.26
N GLY A 351 -13.01 28.65 24.67
CA GLY A 351 -13.06 30.09 24.46
C GLY A 351 -13.93 30.53 23.28
N GLY A 352 -14.55 29.60 22.55
CA GLY A 352 -15.52 29.92 21.49
C GLY A 352 -14.91 30.42 20.18
N TYR A 353 -15.78 30.67 19.20
CA TYR A 353 -15.41 31.35 17.96
C TYR A 353 -16.23 32.63 17.80
N ASP A 354 -15.61 33.63 17.16
CA ASP A 354 -16.25 34.82 16.62
C ASP A 354 -15.90 34.90 15.13
N VAL A 355 -16.90 34.68 14.27
CA VAL A 355 -16.73 34.67 12.82
C VAL A 355 -17.63 35.72 12.20
N THR A 356 -17.04 36.80 11.72
CA THR A 356 -17.73 37.89 11.02
C THR A 356 -17.33 37.87 9.54
N VAL A 357 -18.31 37.73 8.66
CA VAL A 357 -18.13 37.64 7.21
C VAL A 357 -18.97 38.73 6.54
N GLY A 358 -18.37 39.52 5.66
CA GLY A 358 -19.02 40.68 5.06
C GLY A 358 -20.11 40.35 4.04
N SER A 359 -20.01 39.20 3.36
CA SER A 359 -20.90 38.80 2.27
C SER A 359 -21.40 37.37 2.42
N HIS A 360 -20.63 36.35 2.02
CA HIS A 360 -21.11 34.97 1.95
C HIS A 360 -20.19 33.98 2.68
N THR A 361 -20.80 33.04 3.40
CA THR A 361 -20.12 31.88 3.99
C THR A 361 -20.56 30.61 3.27
N GLN A 362 -19.62 29.88 2.70
CA GLN A 362 -19.85 28.58 2.06
C GLN A 362 -19.07 27.47 2.79
N LEU A 363 -19.78 26.39 3.15
CA LEU A 363 -19.22 25.21 3.79
C LEU A 363 -19.47 23.97 2.91
N ASP A 364 -18.40 23.46 2.28
CA ASP A 364 -18.43 22.29 1.40
C ASP A 364 -17.77 21.11 2.12
N GLY A 365 -18.53 20.40 2.95
CA GLY A 365 -18.00 19.36 3.83
C GLY A 365 -17.07 19.87 4.94
N GLY A 366 -16.94 21.19 5.09
CA GLY A 366 -16.15 21.86 6.13
C GLY A 366 -16.94 22.15 7.41
N ALA A 367 -16.24 22.48 8.49
CA ALA A 367 -16.82 22.70 9.81
C ALA A 367 -16.35 24.00 10.48
N ILE A 368 -17.25 24.63 11.23
CA ILE A 368 -16.92 25.67 12.21
C ILE A 368 -17.50 25.19 13.54
N ALA A 369 -16.62 24.82 14.48
CA ALA A 369 -17.01 24.15 15.71
C ALA A 369 -16.32 24.77 16.92
N SER A 370 -16.96 24.65 18.08
CA SER A 370 -16.40 25.00 19.38
C SER A 370 -16.80 23.95 20.43
N THR A 371 -15.94 23.76 21.43
CA THR A 371 -16.26 22.98 22.64
C THR A 371 -16.75 23.85 23.80
N ALA A 372 -16.99 25.15 23.58
CA ALA A 372 -17.61 26.03 24.56
C ALA A 372 -18.98 25.50 24.98
N GLY A 373 -19.33 25.71 26.26
CA GLY A 373 -20.66 25.37 26.77
C GLY A 373 -21.75 26.20 26.09
N ALA A 374 -22.98 25.69 26.06
CA ALA A 374 -24.12 26.50 25.69
C ALA A 374 -24.40 27.50 26.83
N ASP A 375 -24.41 28.79 26.52
CA ASP A 375 -24.78 29.86 27.45
C ASP A 375 -26.30 29.91 27.73
#